data_AF-A0A258WZB1-F1
#
_entry.id   AF-A0A258WZB1-F1
#
_cell.length_a   1.000
_cell.length_b   1.000
_cell.length_c   1.000
_cell.angle_alpha   90.00
_cell.angle_beta   90.00
_cell.angle_gamma   90.00
#
_symmetry.space_group_name_H-M   'P 1'
#
loop_
_entity.id
_entity.type
_entity.pdbx_description
1 polymer ?
#
loop_
_entity_poly.entity_id
_entity_poly.type
_entity_poly.pdbx_seq_one_letter_code
_entity_poly.pdbx_strand_id
1 'polypeptide(L)'
;MAKEGDSNQQPKTPQPAQKNPCDDLTGVSAEEVAKRKKLAYVNKTPIPDSHCSNCALYLPPAKDKPCGGCMLFKGPVRAEGYCAYWAPINN
;
A
#
# COMPACT_ATOMS: atom_id res chain seq x y z
N MET A 1 -51.66 8.61 5.77
CA MET A 1 -50.46 7.77 5.83
C MET A 1 -49.27 8.68 6.13
N ALA A 2 -48.53 8.45 7.21
CA ALA A 2 -47.31 9.21 7.52
C ALA A 2 -46.12 8.24 7.53
N LYS A 3 -45.00 8.65 6.91
CA LYS A 3 -43.62 8.53 7.42
C LYS A 3 -42.71 9.46 6.61
N GLU A 4 -42.32 10.57 7.24
CA GLU A 4 -41.10 11.32 6.96
C GLU A 4 -39.88 10.51 7.44
N GLY A 5 -38.71 10.78 6.87
CA GLY A 5 -37.44 10.17 7.30
C GLY A 5 -36.26 10.56 6.41
N ASP A 6 -35.81 11.80 6.57
CA ASP A 6 -34.49 12.33 6.20
C ASP A 6 -33.32 11.49 6.77
N SER A 7 -32.11 11.78 6.28
CA SER A 7 -30.77 11.40 6.80
C SER A 7 -30.11 10.18 6.12
N ASN A 8 -28.86 10.22 5.64
CA ASN A 8 -27.79 11.19 5.89
C ASN A 8 -26.72 11.02 4.79
N GLN A 9 -26.66 11.96 3.85
CA GLN A 9 -25.43 12.22 3.10
C GLN A 9 -24.56 13.04 4.03
N GLN A 10 -23.71 12.38 4.83
CA GLN A 10 -22.75 13.11 5.64
C GLN A 10 -21.72 13.74 4.69
N PRO A 11 -21.57 15.08 4.65
CA PRO A 11 -20.40 15.71 4.08
C PRO A 11 -19.24 15.32 4.99
N LYS A 12 -18.41 14.38 4.56
CA LYS A 12 -17.15 14.13 5.25
C LYS A 12 -16.29 15.35 5.00
N THR A 13 -16.27 16.27 5.97
CA THR A 13 -15.22 17.24 6.20
C THR A 13 -13.89 16.61 5.78
N PRO A 14 -13.01 17.28 5.01
CA PRO A 14 -11.69 16.74 4.72
C PRO A 14 -10.90 16.67 6.03
N GLN A 15 -11.08 15.57 6.77
CA GLN A 15 -10.14 15.12 7.79
C GLN A 15 -8.78 15.07 7.08
N PRO A 16 -7.71 15.63 7.68
CA PRO A 16 -6.38 15.42 7.14
C PRO A 16 -6.21 13.91 6.99
N ALA A 17 -6.13 13.43 5.75
CA ALA A 17 -6.06 12.01 5.46
C ALA A 17 -4.90 11.45 6.28
N GLN A 18 -5.21 10.60 7.25
CA GLN A 18 -4.17 10.01 8.10
C GLN A 18 -3.15 9.35 7.18
N LYS A 19 -1.93 9.89 7.19
CA LYS A 19 -0.85 9.43 6.32
C LYS A 19 -0.57 7.97 6.69
N ASN A 20 -0.61 7.07 5.72
CA ASN A 20 -0.37 5.66 5.99
C ASN A 20 1.08 5.50 6.49
N PRO A 21 1.35 4.78 7.60
CA PRO A 21 2.70 4.63 8.13
C PRO A 21 3.67 3.97 7.14
N CYS A 22 3.16 3.21 6.16
CA CYS A 22 3.96 2.60 5.11
C CYS A 22 4.39 3.55 3.99
N ASP A 23 3.89 4.78 4.01
CA ASP A 23 4.28 5.84 3.08
C ASP A 23 5.44 6.68 3.64
N ASP A 24 5.84 6.45 4.89
CA ASP A 24 7.00 7.10 5.50
C ASP A 24 8.31 6.41 5.08
N LEU A 25 9.17 7.16 4.40
CA LEU A 25 10.47 6.71 3.92
C LEU A 25 11.62 7.30 4.73
N THR A 26 11.33 7.89 5.88
CA THR A 26 12.35 8.35 6.81
C THR A 26 13.25 7.17 7.19
N GLY A 27 14.57 7.32 7.00
CA GLY A 27 15.54 6.25 7.23
C GLY A 27 15.76 5.30 6.04
N VAL A 28 15.04 5.46 4.93
CA VAL A 28 15.34 4.78 3.66
C VAL A 28 16.36 5.61 2.89
N SER A 29 17.43 4.98 2.39
CA SER A 29 18.46 5.69 1.62
C SER A 29 17.90 6.25 0.31
N ALA A 30 18.49 7.33 -0.18
CA ALA A 30 18.09 7.94 -1.45
C ALA A 30 18.21 6.96 -2.63
N GLU A 31 19.21 6.07 -2.60
CA GLU A 31 19.40 5.03 -3.61
C GLU A 31 18.23 4.03 -3.62
N GLU A 32 17.79 3.57 -2.45
CA GLU A 32 16.66 2.64 -2.33
C GLU A 32 15.33 3.31 -2.72
N VAL A 33 15.15 4.59 -2.38
CA VAL A 33 14.01 5.37 -2.87
C VAL A 33 14.04 5.51 -4.41
N ALA A 34 15.21 5.74 -5.00
CA ALA A 34 15.36 5.78 -6.46
C ALA A 34 15.06 4.42 -7.10
N LYS A 35 15.50 3.32 -6.47
CA LYS A 35 15.19 1.95 -6.92
C LYS A 35 13.69 1.67 -6.93
N ARG A 36 12.97 2.06 -5.87
CA ARG A 36 11.49 1.96 -5.81
C ARG A 36 10.82 2.65 -6.99
N LYS A 37 11.28 3.86 -7.34
CA LYS A 37 10.76 4.62 -8.49
C LYS A 37 11.07 3.91 -9.82
N LYS A 38 12.30 3.43 -10.01
CA LYS A 38 12.71 2.69 -11.23
C LYS A 38 11.90 1.41 -11.44
N LEU A 39 11.54 0.72 -10.37
CA LEU A 39 10.70 -0.48 -10.39
C LEU A 39 9.20 -0.15 -10.50
N ALA A 40 8.83 1.13 -10.66
CA ALA A 40 7.45 1.61 -10.69
C ALA A 40 6.62 1.18 -9.47
N TYR A 41 7.22 1.22 -8.27
CA TYR A 41 6.49 0.93 -7.04
C TYR A 41 5.38 1.96 -6.79
N VAL A 42 4.17 1.47 -6.53
CA VAL A 42 3.00 2.27 -6.14
C VAL A 42 2.37 1.68 -4.88
N ASN A 43 1.81 2.56 -4.05
CA ASN A 43 1.23 2.21 -2.75
C ASN A 43 -0.11 1.45 -2.86
N LYS A 44 -0.78 1.56 -4.01
CA LYS A 44 -2.02 0.85 -4.34
C LYS A 44 -1.90 0.34 -5.77
N THR A 45 -2.15 -0.94 -5.97
CA THR A 45 -2.09 -1.56 -7.28
C THR A 45 -3.14 -0.97 -8.23
N PRO A 46 -2.78 -0.70 -9.50
CA PRO A 46 -3.75 -0.46 -10.55
C PRO A 46 -4.27 -1.77 -11.18
N ILE A 47 -3.71 -2.92 -10.80
CA ILE A 47 -4.02 -4.25 -11.36
C ILE A 47 -4.62 -5.10 -10.23
N PRO A 48 -5.93 -5.39 -10.24
CA PRO A 48 -6.61 -6.08 -9.13
C PRO A 48 -5.92 -7.38 -8.69
N ASP A 49 -5.49 -8.19 -9.67
CA ASP A 49 -4.91 -9.52 -9.44
C ASP A 49 -3.40 -9.51 -9.17
N SER A 50 -2.76 -8.34 -9.18
CA SER A 50 -1.32 -8.21 -8.97
C SER A 50 -1.02 -7.18 -7.91
N HIS A 51 -0.74 -7.64 -6.70
CA HIS A 51 -0.42 -6.78 -5.57
C HIS A 51 0.66 -7.39 -4.67
N CYS A 52 1.26 -6.62 -3.78
CA CYS A 52 2.39 -7.10 -2.99
C CYS A 52 2.03 -8.33 -2.16
N SER A 53 0.86 -8.43 -1.52
CA SER A 53 0.51 -9.60 -0.71
C SER A 53 0.37 -10.92 -1.48
N ASN A 54 0.23 -10.88 -2.81
CA ASN A 54 0.24 -12.08 -3.66
C ASN A 54 1.50 -12.19 -4.54
N CYS A 55 2.55 -11.43 -4.21
CA CYS A 55 3.84 -11.46 -4.90
C CYS A 55 4.83 -12.39 -4.19
N ALA A 56 5.53 -13.24 -4.95
CA ALA A 56 6.56 -14.14 -4.43
C ALA A 56 7.76 -13.42 -3.78
N LEU A 57 7.94 -12.12 -4.05
CA LEU A 57 9.05 -11.30 -3.54
C LEU A 57 8.66 -10.42 -2.35
N TYR A 58 7.40 -10.50 -1.90
CA TYR A 58 6.92 -9.75 -0.75
C TYR A 58 7.32 -10.43 0.54
N LEU A 59 7.78 -9.62 1.50
CA LEU A 59 8.07 -10.05 2.85
C LEU A 59 6.91 -9.59 3.74
N PRO A 60 6.06 -10.51 4.23
CA PRO A 60 4.94 -10.14 5.09
C PRO A 60 5.38 -9.35 6.33
N PRO A 61 4.54 -8.45 6.85
CA PRO A 61 4.84 -7.74 8.09
C PRO A 61 5.11 -8.70 9.24
N ALA A 62 6.03 -8.33 10.13
CA ALA A 62 6.15 -8.97 11.44
C ALA A 62 4.87 -8.70 12.28
N LYS A 63 4.61 -9.54 13.29
CA LYS A 63 3.36 -9.53 14.09
C LYS A 63 2.93 -8.15 14.64
N ASP A 64 3.84 -7.21 14.79
CA ASP A 64 3.58 -5.87 15.34
C ASP A 64 3.98 -4.72 14.39
N LYS A 65 4.12 -5.01 13.09
CA LYS A 65 4.46 -4.00 12.08
C LYS A 65 3.31 -3.82 11.10
N PRO A 66 2.92 -2.57 10.77
CA PRO A 66 1.82 -2.33 9.84
C PRO A 66 2.20 -2.54 8.37
N CYS A 67 3.50 -2.69 8.08
CA CYS A 67 4.04 -2.72 6.73
C CYS A 67 4.90 -3.97 6.52
N GLY A 68 4.81 -4.57 5.34
CA GLY A 68 5.76 -5.57 4.89
C GLY A 68 7.02 -4.94 4.30
N GLY A 69 7.78 -5.77 3.60
CA GLY A 69 8.95 -5.38 2.82
C GLY A 69 8.96 -6.03 1.44
N CYS A 70 10.00 -5.75 0.65
CA CYS A 70 10.23 -6.39 -0.63
C CYS A 70 11.69 -6.88 -0.70
N MET A 71 11.94 -8.01 -1.36
CA MET A 71 13.31 -8.50 -1.57
C MET A 71 14.11 -7.59 -2.52
N LEU A 72 13.44 -6.84 -3.39
CA LEU A 72 14.09 -6.02 -4.41
C LEU A 72 14.57 -4.66 -3.90
N PHE A 73 13.96 -4.09 -2.86
CA PHE A 73 14.30 -2.76 -2.34
C PHE A 73 13.98 -2.64 -0.85
N LYS A 74 14.54 -1.63 -0.19
CA LYS A 74 14.37 -1.36 1.24
C LYS A 74 13.28 -0.33 1.52
N GLY A 75 12.84 -0.32 2.76
CA GLY A 75 11.74 0.53 3.25
C GLY A 75 10.40 -0.22 3.33
N PRO A 76 9.38 0.43 3.88
CA PRO A 76 8.07 -0.17 4.07
C PRO A 76 7.38 -0.46 2.73
N VAL A 77 6.60 -1.53 2.71
CA VAL A 77 5.78 -1.95 1.57
C VAL A 77 4.37 -2.25 2.03
N ARG A 78 3.40 -1.64 1.35
CA ARG A 78 1.98 -1.94 1.53
C ARG A 78 1.63 -3.26 0.85
N ALA A 79 0.81 -4.08 1.52
CA ALA A 79 0.27 -5.31 0.96
C ALA A 79 -0.53 -5.06 -0.34
N GLU A 80 -1.25 -3.94 -0.41
CA GLU A 80 -2.03 -3.55 -1.60
C GLU A 80 -1.18 -2.88 -2.69
N GLY A 81 0.13 -2.70 -2.47
CA GLY A 81 1.03 -2.04 -3.42
C GLY A 81 1.32 -2.89 -4.64
N TYR A 82 2.09 -2.34 -5.58
CA TYR A 82 2.54 -3.04 -6.79
C TYR A 82 3.87 -2.46 -7.27
N CYS A 83 4.66 -3.26 -8.00
CA CYS A 83 5.78 -2.78 -8.80
C CYS A 83 5.84 -3.57 -10.10
N ALA A 84 6.52 -3.05 -11.13
CA ALA A 84 6.62 -3.68 -12.45
C ALA A 84 7.30 -5.06 -12.45
N TYR A 85 7.95 -5.42 -11.35
CA TYR A 85 8.62 -6.71 -11.12
C TYR A 85 7.80 -7.66 -10.23
N TRP A 86 6.48 -7.45 -10.15
CA TRP A 86 5.58 -8.41 -9.51
C TRP A 86 5.78 -9.80 -10.11
N ALA A 87 5.84 -10.81 -9.24
CA ALA A 87 5.98 -12.21 -9.62
C ALA A 87 4.89 -13.00 -8.88
N PRO A 88 4.10 -13.82 -9.59
CA PRO A 88 3.07 -14.63 -8.94
C PRO A 88 3.68 -15.63 -7.96
N ILE A 89 2.98 -15.92 -6.87
CA ILE A 89 3.30 -17.06 -6.01
C ILE A 89 2.96 -18.34 -6.79
N ASN A 90 3.97 -19.03 -7.29
CA ASN A 90 3.79 -20.35 -7.89
C ASN A 90 3.63 -21.37 -6.76
N ASN A 91 2.52 -22.09 -6.77
CA ASN A 91 2.17 -23.10 -5.78
C ASN A 91 2.44 -24.50 -6.32
#